data_AF-A0A7S3YK06-F1
#
_entry.id   AF-A0A7S3YK06-F1
#
_cell.length_a   1.000
_cell.length_b   1.000
_cell.length_c   1.000
_cell.angle_alpha   90.00
_cell.angle_beta   90.00
_cell.angle_gamma   90.00
#
_symmetry.space_group_name_H-M   'P 1'
#
loop_
_entity.id
_entity.type
_entity.pdbx_description
1 polymer ?
#
loop_
_entity_poly.entity_id
_entity_poly.type
_entity_poly.pdbx_seq_one_letter_code
_entity_poly.pdbx_strand_id
1 'polypeptide(L)'
;DDFEVKGAKIDPAFLLSAPATQGIYPADTTRLLALPEGAESAGALLDPRGPGLQAFGFVTQCFFLAYRALHLGLVQGLNRHVALHRHLGHAQRRAQAAAGDQMAQGQFHALLRQKFSAEVGLLQPELLADAALFYRRAAEWLLGAPAWPEGAAAALPEECVDDLLEFHLGLARFAPELLAAQPLGAVLALLVSQLRPPGEHPLPARSPHLRAKVGDLLYEAFLPEEAKPEAEREPHRRGNGAHLALLAAHPECREHLAPALLLLYGDVEHTGFYEKLGHRYHIAALLKYLWALGPAHRPSFRRIAASADRFVRFANGLMNETNALVASVMEKLPEIRQAQLRMKNVVEWLGLTDQEKQEVRERLEDAERSVTSSLLLCNETLHMVRYLTSDGEIQRPFLLPELLPRMANMLMGVLHHLVGAKGLGLKVDNPEALNFRPKDMLLELTATCVAFAGGGGG
;
A
#
# COMPACT_ATOMS: atom_id res chain seq x y z
N ASP A 1 -0.50 28.92 -14.72
CA ASP A 1 -1.28 28.92 -13.46
C ASP A 1 -0.59 29.86 -12.46
N ASP A 2 -1.29 30.60 -11.59
CA ASP A 2 -0.67 31.63 -10.71
C ASP A 2 0.34 31.01 -9.71
N PHE A 3 0.25 29.70 -9.47
CA PHE A 3 1.21 28.98 -8.64
C PHE A 3 2.54 28.69 -9.33
N GLU A 4 2.61 28.47 -10.66
CA GLU A 4 3.90 28.23 -11.33
C GLU A 4 4.85 29.43 -11.14
N VAL A 5 4.30 30.65 -11.19
CA VAL A 5 5.05 31.89 -11.00
C VAL A 5 5.42 32.13 -9.53
N LYS A 6 4.55 31.78 -8.59
CA LYS A 6 4.77 32.00 -7.15
C LYS A 6 5.59 30.90 -6.49
N GLY A 7 5.44 29.65 -6.93
CA GLY A 7 6.19 28.49 -6.47
C GLY A 7 7.68 28.58 -6.81
N ALA A 8 8.02 29.22 -7.93
CA ALA A 8 9.41 29.54 -8.29
C ALA A 8 10.13 30.45 -7.27
N LYS A 9 9.40 31.10 -6.36
CA LYS A 9 10.00 31.89 -5.27
C LYS A 9 10.48 31.04 -4.09
N ILE A 10 10.07 29.76 -4.03
CA ILE A 10 10.54 28.82 -3.03
C ILE A 10 11.89 28.29 -3.51
N ASP A 11 12.95 28.72 -2.83
CA ASP A 11 14.33 28.40 -3.18
C ASP A 11 14.75 27.02 -2.64
N PRO A 12 14.97 26.00 -3.51
CA PRO A 12 15.40 24.67 -3.09
C PRO A 12 16.83 24.63 -2.53
N ALA A 13 17.67 25.65 -2.79
CA ALA A 13 19.02 25.73 -2.21
C ALA A 13 18.98 25.88 -0.67
N PHE A 14 17.82 26.21 -0.10
CA PHE A 14 17.55 26.13 1.33
C PHE A 14 17.95 24.78 1.92
N LEU A 15 17.64 23.69 1.22
CA LEU A 15 17.92 22.31 1.67
C LEU A 15 19.40 21.98 1.73
N LEU A 16 20.26 22.78 1.09
CA LEU A 16 21.70 22.60 1.07
C LEU A 16 22.41 23.40 2.16
N SER A 17 21.76 24.34 2.83
CA SER A 17 22.43 25.20 3.81
C SER A 17 22.25 24.67 5.23
N ALA A 18 23.34 24.19 5.85
CA ALA A 18 23.28 23.70 7.23
C ALA A 18 22.82 24.79 8.21
N PRO A 19 23.30 26.05 8.13
CA PRO A 19 22.81 27.12 9.01
C PRO A 19 21.34 27.50 8.79
N ALA A 20 20.76 27.27 7.61
CA ALA A 20 19.36 27.58 7.34
C ALA A 20 18.41 26.45 7.78
N THR A 21 18.81 25.20 7.61
CA THR A 21 18.02 24.03 8.03
C THR A 21 18.18 23.71 9.52
N GLN A 22 19.18 24.29 10.19
CA GLN A 22 19.46 24.05 11.60
C GLN A 22 18.21 24.28 12.48
N GLY A 23 17.80 23.24 13.20
CA GLY A 23 16.62 23.26 14.06
C GLY A 23 15.28 23.06 13.33
N ILE A 24 15.26 23.17 12.00
CA ILE A 24 14.11 22.83 11.16
C ILE A 24 14.19 21.36 10.79
N TYR A 25 15.29 20.92 10.19
CA TYR A 25 15.56 19.52 9.85
C TYR A 25 16.80 19.04 10.60
N PRO A 26 16.68 18.02 11.46
CA PRO A 26 17.84 17.35 12.06
C PRO A 26 18.86 16.85 11.00
N ALA A 27 20.14 16.84 11.38
CA ALA A 27 21.21 16.43 10.47
C ALA A 27 21.14 14.94 10.09
N ASP A 28 20.57 14.13 10.97
CA ASP A 28 20.33 12.69 10.83
C ASP A 28 18.99 12.35 10.18
N THR A 29 18.19 13.35 9.77
CA THR A 29 16.91 13.11 9.10
C THR A 29 17.09 12.26 7.84
N THR A 30 16.25 11.25 7.68
CA THR A 30 16.25 10.37 6.50
C THR A 30 15.98 11.19 5.23
N ARG A 31 16.69 10.86 4.15
CA ARG A 31 16.57 11.54 2.85
C ARG A 31 15.75 10.69 1.89
N LEU A 32 14.96 11.36 1.04
CA LEU A 32 14.10 10.70 0.06
C LEU A 32 14.89 9.84 -0.94
N LEU A 33 16.04 10.37 -1.39
CA LEU A 33 16.92 9.72 -2.35
C LEU A 33 18.10 9.03 -1.65
N ALA A 34 18.79 8.15 -2.40
CA ALA A 34 20.06 7.60 -1.94
C ALA A 34 21.11 8.71 -1.80
N LEU A 35 21.98 8.56 -0.80
CA LEU A 35 23.14 9.44 -0.65
C LEU A 35 24.07 9.25 -1.87
N PRO A 36 24.66 10.33 -2.41
CA PRO A 36 25.67 10.25 -3.45
C PRO A 36 26.85 9.38 -3.02
N GLU A 37 27.53 8.76 -3.99
CA GLU A 37 28.75 7.99 -3.72
C GLU A 37 29.79 8.87 -3.02
N GLY A 38 30.31 8.41 -1.87
CA GLY A 38 31.27 9.14 -1.04
C GLY A 38 30.68 9.99 0.08
N ALA A 39 29.35 10.17 0.16
CA ALA A 39 28.72 10.84 1.30
C ALA A 39 28.54 9.87 2.49
N GLU A 40 29.25 10.14 3.60
CA GLU A 40 29.20 9.30 4.81
C GLU A 40 27.89 9.44 5.59
N SER A 41 27.20 10.57 5.46
CA SER A 41 25.94 10.85 6.17
C SER A 41 25.07 11.88 5.44
N ALA A 42 23.80 11.97 5.82
CA ALA A 42 22.85 12.95 5.30
C ALA A 42 23.25 14.41 5.58
N GLY A 43 24.06 14.65 6.62
CA GLY A 43 24.62 15.95 6.94
C GLY A 43 25.76 16.38 6.00
N ALA A 44 26.45 15.44 5.35
CA ALA A 44 27.53 15.73 4.40
C ALA A 44 27.03 16.44 3.12
N LEU A 45 25.72 16.38 2.86
CA LEU A 45 25.06 17.12 1.77
C LEU A 45 24.87 18.61 2.07
N LEU A 46 25.02 19.01 3.33
CA LEU A 46 24.77 20.38 3.77
C LEU A 46 26.08 21.17 3.78
N ASP A 47 26.08 22.37 3.21
CA ASP A 47 27.17 23.33 3.31
C ASP A 47 27.17 23.97 4.72
N PRO A 48 28.18 23.70 5.57
CA PRO A 48 28.27 24.29 6.90
C PRO A 48 28.56 25.81 6.86
N ARG A 49 29.02 26.33 5.72
CA ARG A 49 29.28 27.77 5.49
C ARG A 49 28.19 28.40 4.62
N GLY A 50 27.09 27.68 4.40
CA GLY A 50 25.95 28.16 3.62
C GLY A 50 25.25 29.36 4.25
N PRO A 51 24.38 30.04 3.49
CA PRO A 51 23.62 31.19 3.97
C PRO A 51 22.67 30.82 5.12
N GLY A 52 22.60 31.62 6.19
CA GLY A 52 21.63 31.40 7.27
C GLY A 52 20.17 31.62 6.82
N LEU A 53 19.20 31.22 7.65
CA LEU A 53 17.76 31.32 7.36
C LEU A 53 17.32 32.69 6.81
N GLN A 54 17.83 33.78 7.41
CA GLN A 54 17.47 35.16 7.05
C GLN A 54 17.92 35.59 5.64
N ALA A 55 18.87 34.88 5.04
CA ALA A 55 19.35 35.16 3.69
C ALA A 55 18.42 34.60 2.60
N PHE A 56 17.52 33.67 2.95
CA PHE A 56 16.49 33.17 2.05
C PHE A 56 15.27 34.10 2.04
N GLY A 57 14.57 34.16 0.92
CA GLY A 57 13.33 34.94 0.82
C GLY A 57 12.27 34.47 1.82
N PHE A 58 11.44 35.40 2.31
CA PHE A 58 10.40 35.11 3.31
C PHE A 58 9.47 33.95 2.91
N VAL A 59 9.13 33.83 1.61
CA VAL A 59 8.30 32.74 1.08
C VAL A 59 8.96 31.37 1.31
N THR A 60 10.26 31.25 1.01
CA THR A 60 11.05 30.02 1.27
C THR A 60 11.04 29.67 2.75
N GLN A 61 11.31 30.65 3.63
CA GLN A 61 11.32 30.43 5.07
C GLN A 61 9.97 29.93 5.57
N CYS A 62 8.88 30.60 5.19
CA CYS A 62 7.52 30.20 5.57
C CYS A 62 7.15 28.82 5.04
N PHE A 63 7.54 28.47 3.81
CA PHE A 63 7.23 27.17 3.22
C PHE A 63 7.83 26.01 4.04
N PHE A 64 9.14 26.05 4.32
CA PHE A 64 9.79 24.98 5.08
C PHE A 64 9.42 24.99 6.57
N LEU A 65 9.19 26.17 7.17
CA LEU A 65 8.69 26.25 8.54
C LEU A 65 7.25 25.71 8.66
N ALA A 66 6.38 26.00 7.69
CA ALA A 66 5.03 25.44 7.65
C ALA A 66 5.08 23.92 7.50
N TYR A 67 5.95 23.41 6.61
CA TYR A 67 6.18 21.98 6.47
C TYR A 67 6.54 21.35 7.82
N ARG A 68 7.52 21.92 8.52
CA ARG A 68 7.97 21.41 9.81
C ARG A 68 6.91 21.52 10.91
N ALA A 69 6.11 22.59 10.91
CA ALA A 69 5.02 22.76 11.86
C ALA A 69 3.91 21.71 11.64
N LEU A 70 3.57 21.40 10.39
CA LEU A 70 2.62 20.34 10.05
C LEU A 70 3.16 18.96 10.43
N HIS A 71 4.43 18.68 10.12
CA HIS A 71 5.11 17.44 10.47
C HIS A 71 5.00 17.14 11.97
N LEU A 72 5.44 18.08 12.80
CA LEU A 72 5.52 17.92 14.27
C LEU A 72 4.15 18.04 14.95
N GLY A 73 3.21 18.76 14.35
CA GLY A 73 1.90 19.07 14.90
C GLY A 73 0.80 18.17 14.34
N LEU A 74 0.23 18.59 13.22
CA LEU A 74 -0.98 17.99 12.65
C LEU A 74 -0.78 16.52 12.27
N VAL A 75 0.30 16.19 11.57
CA VAL A 75 0.59 14.83 11.10
C VAL A 75 0.82 13.88 12.28
N GLN A 76 1.67 14.25 13.25
CA GLN A 76 1.83 13.46 14.47
C GLN A 76 0.52 13.30 15.24
N GLY A 77 -0.32 14.35 15.27
CA GLY A 77 -1.65 14.30 15.86
C GLY A 77 -2.55 13.26 15.21
N LEU A 78 -2.64 13.28 13.87
CA LEU A 78 -3.40 12.31 13.09
C LEU A 78 -2.88 10.88 13.28
N ASN A 79 -1.56 10.66 13.28
CA ASN A 79 -0.97 9.34 13.51
C ASN A 79 -1.30 8.79 14.89
N ARG A 80 -1.21 9.62 15.93
CA ARG A 80 -1.63 9.23 17.29
C ARG A 80 -3.12 8.93 17.34
N HIS A 81 -3.93 9.68 16.61
CA HIS A 81 -5.37 9.43 16.51
C HIS A 81 -5.67 8.09 15.80
N VAL A 82 -4.94 7.73 14.74
CA VAL A 82 -5.00 6.40 14.11
C VAL A 82 -4.69 5.29 15.12
N ALA A 83 -3.62 5.43 15.90
CA ALA A 83 -3.26 4.44 16.91
C ALA A 83 -4.33 4.31 18.00
N LEU A 84 -4.86 5.45 18.47
CA LEU A 84 -5.94 5.50 19.45
C LEU A 84 -7.20 4.80 18.92
N HIS A 85 -7.56 5.01 17.66
CA HIS A 85 -8.69 4.35 17.02
C HIS A 85 -8.54 2.80 17.02
N ARG A 86 -7.35 2.29 16.72
CA ARG A 86 -7.07 0.84 16.79
C ARG A 86 -7.21 0.31 18.22
N HIS A 87 -6.60 1.01 19.20
CA HIS A 87 -6.69 0.64 20.61
C HIS A 87 -8.13 0.62 21.12
N LEU A 88 -8.95 1.57 20.68
CA LEU A 88 -10.36 1.64 21.02
C LEU A 88 -11.12 0.38 20.53
N GLY A 89 -10.84 -0.09 19.31
CA GLY A 89 -11.44 -1.32 18.79
C GLY A 89 -11.06 -2.58 19.59
N HIS A 90 -9.81 -2.67 20.08
CA HIS A 90 -9.41 -3.75 20.99
C HIS A 90 -10.10 -3.64 22.36
N ALA A 91 -10.14 -2.43 22.93
CA ALA A 91 -10.80 -2.18 24.21
C ALA A 91 -12.32 -2.47 24.14
N GLN A 92 -12.96 -2.12 23.02
CA GLN A 92 -14.37 -2.39 22.77
C GLN A 92 -14.67 -3.90 22.77
N ARG A 93 -13.88 -4.69 22.02
CA ARG A 93 -14.02 -6.15 22.00
C ARG A 93 -13.84 -6.77 23.38
N ARG A 94 -12.85 -6.30 24.15
CA ARG A 94 -12.62 -6.74 25.53
C ARG A 94 -13.80 -6.40 26.44
N ALA A 95 -14.30 -5.16 26.38
CA ALA A 95 -15.43 -4.71 27.19
C ALA A 95 -16.73 -5.46 26.87
N GLN A 96 -16.92 -5.87 25.61
CA GLN A 96 -18.04 -6.71 25.19
C GLN A 96 -17.91 -8.16 25.67
N ALA A 97 -16.71 -8.74 25.58
CA ALA A 97 -16.45 -10.12 26.02
C ALA A 97 -16.54 -10.29 27.55
N ALA A 98 -16.09 -9.28 28.30
CA ALA A 98 -16.16 -9.26 29.76
C ALA A 98 -17.34 -8.42 30.25
N ALA A 99 -18.57 -8.76 29.81
CA ALA A 99 -19.79 -8.06 30.21
C ALA A 99 -19.97 -8.09 31.75
N GLY A 100 -19.60 -6.99 32.41
CA GLY A 100 -19.61 -6.86 33.88
C GLY A 100 -18.27 -6.40 34.49
N ASP A 101 -17.17 -6.44 33.73
CA ASP A 101 -15.88 -5.89 34.16
C ASP A 101 -15.92 -4.35 34.07
N GLN A 102 -16.16 -3.70 35.21
CA GLN A 102 -16.19 -2.24 35.34
C GLN A 102 -14.86 -1.59 34.95
N MET A 103 -13.73 -2.29 35.11
CA MET A 103 -12.41 -1.77 34.75
C MET A 103 -12.24 -1.77 33.22
N ALA A 104 -12.64 -2.84 32.54
CA ALA A 104 -12.62 -2.90 31.07
C ALA A 104 -13.55 -1.84 30.45
N GLN A 105 -14.75 -1.66 31.01
CA GLN A 105 -15.67 -0.60 30.58
C GLN A 105 -15.10 0.80 30.84
N GLY A 106 -14.51 1.03 32.02
CA GLY A 106 -13.86 2.30 32.37
C GLY A 106 -12.70 2.65 31.42
N GLN A 107 -11.86 1.67 31.06
CA GLN A 107 -10.78 1.85 30.08
C GLN A 107 -11.32 2.21 28.70
N PHE A 108 -12.36 1.52 28.22
CA PHE A 108 -13.01 1.84 26.95
C PHE A 108 -13.56 3.27 26.95
N HIS A 109 -14.27 3.67 28.01
CA HIS A 109 -14.80 5.03 28.14
C HIS A 109 -13.70 6.10 28.22
N ALA A 110 -12.57 5.82 28.88
CA ALA A 110 -11.43 6.73 28.94
C ALA A 110 -10.82 6.97 27.54
N LEU A 111 -10.57 5.90 26.78
CA LEU A 111 -10.08 6.00 25.40
C LEU A 111 -11.07 6.71 24.49
N LEU A 112 -12.37 6.46 24.66
CA LEU A 112 -13.42 7.12 23.89
C LEU A 112 -13.46 8.64 24.16
N ARG A 113 -13.31 9.07 25.41
CA ARG A 113 -13.21 10.49 25.77
C ARG A 113 -11.96 11.12 25.15
N GLN A 114 -10.81 10.44 25.23
CA GLN A 114 -9.58 10.91 24.62
C GLN A 114 -9.75 11.09 23.10
N LYS A 115 -10.46 10.16 22.44
CA LYS A 115 -10.77 10.22 21.02
C LYS A 115 -11.54 11.50 20.69
N PHE A 116 -12.69 11.71 21.33
CA PHE A 116 -13.53 12.88 21.05
C PHE A 116 -12.81 14.20 21.36
N SER A 117 -12.05 14.28 22.45
CA SER A 117 -11.26 15.49 22.76
C SER A 117 -10.19 15.78 21.70
N ALA A 118 -9.56 14.75 21.13
CA ALA A 118 -8.57 14.92 20.07
C ALA A 118 -9.22 15.38 18.75
N GLU A 119 -10.40 14.85 18.40
CA GLU A 119 -11.11 15.17 17.16
C GLU A 119 -11.53 16.65 17.08
N VAL A 120 -11.87 17.28 18.22
CA VAL A 120 -12.24 18.70 18.28
C VAL A 120 -11.15 19.62 17.72
N GLY A 121 -9.88 19.28 17.91
CA GLY A 121 -8.75 20.04 17.37
C GLY A 121 -8.26 19.52 16.03
N LEU A 122 -8.12 18.20 15.89
CA LEU A 122 -7.50 17.59 14.71
C LEU A 122 -8.39 17.59 13.47
N LEU A 123 -9.71 17.50 13.66
CA LEU A 123 -10.67 17.34 12.56
C LEU A 123 -11.45 18.63 12.27
N GLN A 124 -10.87 19.78 12.58
CA GLN A 124 -11.43 21.08 12.19
C GLN A 124 -11.39 21.21 10.66
N PRO A 125 -12.54 21.40 9.98
CA PRO A 125 -12.60 21.42 8.52
C PRO A 125 -11.67 22.46 7.89
N GLU A 126 -11.57 23.65 8.48
CA GLU A 126 -10.73 24.74 7.98
C GLU A 126 -9.24 24.40 8.05
N LEU A 127 -8.79 23.89 9.19
CA LEU A 127 -7.40 23.46 9.38
C LEU A 127 -7.02 22.36 8.39
N LEU A 128 -7.89 21.37 8.22
CA LEU A 128 -7.64 20.27 7.29
C LEU A 128 -7.70 20.75 5.83
N ALA A 129 -8.59 21.67 5.47
CA ALA A 129 -8.66 22.24 4.13
C ALA A 129 -7.39 23.05 3.80
N ASP A 130 -6.91 23.87 4.74
CA ASP A 130 -5.68 24.66 4.58
C ASP A 130 -4.45 23.75 4.48
N ALA A 131 -4.38 22.70 5.29
CA ALA A 131 -3.31 21.70 5.20
C ALA A 131 -3.36 20.93 3.87
N ALA A 132 -4.55 20.55 3.39
CA ALA A 132 -4.71 19.89 2.09
C ALA A 132 -4.28 20.82 0.93
N LEU A 133 -4.64 22.11 1.02
CA LEU A 133 -4.17 23.12 0.08
C LEU A 133 -2.65 23.23 0.10
N PHE A 134 -2.04 23.31 1.29
CA PHE A 134 -0.59 23.35 1.43
C PHE A 134 0.08 22.13 0.80
N TYR A 135 -0.35 20.91 1.14
CA TYR A 135 0.24 19.69 0.59
C TYR A 135 0.04 19.55 -0.92
N ARG A 136 -1.10 20.01 -1.47
CA ARG A 136 -1.28 20.09 -2.92
C ARG A 136 -0.26 21.03 -3.56
N ARG A 137 -0.07 22.22 -3.00
CA ARG A 137 0.95 23.18 -3.49
C ARG A 137 2.37 22.65 -3.29
N ALA A 138 2.64 21.92 -2.21
CA ALA A 138 3.90 21.24 -2.00
C ALA A 138 4.14 20.15 -3.06
N ALA A 139 3.11 19.39 -3.43
CA ALA A 139 3.20 18.42 -4.52
C ALA A 139 3.48 19.09 -5.88
N GLU A 140 2.78 20.19 -6.18
CA GLU A 140 3.06 21.01 -7.37
C GLU A 140 4.49 21.54 -7.37
N TRP A 141 5.01 21.99 -6.22
CA TRP A 141 6.40 22.43 -6.09
C TRP A 141 7.39 21.27 -6.25
N LEU A 142 7.15 20.10 -5.66
CA LEU A 142 8.02 18.92 -5.81
C LEU A 142 8.08 18.43 -7.26
N LEU A 143 6.94 18.43 -7.95
CA LEU A 143 6.85 18.07 -9.37
C LEU A 143 7.45 19.13 -10.29
N GLY A 144 7.25 20.40 -9.94
CA GLY A 144 7.54 21.54 -10.78
C GLY A 144 8.86 22.23 -10.50
N ALA A 145 9.56 21.91 -9.39
CA ALA A 145 10.81 22.53 -8.96
C ALA A 145 11.80 22.53 -10.13
N PRO A 146 11.92 23.67 -10.84
CA PRO A 146 12.68 23.74 -12.06
C PRO A 146 14.16 23.69 -11.67
N ALA A 147 14.94 22.84 -12.33
CA ALA A 147 16.37 22.74 -12.13
C ALA A 147 16.77 22.67 -10.64
N TRP A 148 16.34 21.60 -9.95
CA TRP A 148 16.90 21.22 -8.65
C TRP A 148 18.41 21.50 -8.66
N PRO A 149 18.93 22.40 -7.79
CA PRO A 149 20.36 22.59 -7.66
C PRO A 149 21.03 21.26 -7.41
N GLU A 150 22.27 21.11 -7.88
CA GLU A 150 23.02 19.87 -7.68
C GLU A 150 23.04 19.51 -6.18
N GLY A 151 22.63 18.28 -5.86
CA GLY A 151 22.53 17.79 -4.49
C GLY A 151 21.23 18.15 -3.73
N ALA A 152 20.45 19.16 -4.16
CA ALA A 152 19.28 19.62 -3.40
C ALA A 152 18.17 18.54 -3.31
N ALA A 153 17.93 17.80 -4.41
CA ALA A 153 16.99 16.67 -4.41
C ALA A 153 17.45 15.54 -3.47
N ALA A 154 18.77 15.31 -3.37
CA ALA A 154 19.34 14.32 -2.46
C ALA A 154 19.28 14.79 -0.99
N ALA A 155 19.30 16.09 -0.75
CA ALA A 155 19.15 16.69 0.56
C ALA A 155 17.69 16.79 1.04
N LEU A 156 16.71 16.52 0.17
CA LEU A 156 15.29 16.55 0.51
C LEU A 156 14.95 15.52 1.60
N PRO A 157 14.39 15.94 2.75
CA PRO A 157 13.91 15.05 3.78
C PRO A 157 12.82 14.10 3.29
N GLU A 158 12.84 12.84 3.71
CA GLU A 158 11.80 11.85 3.38
C GLU A 158 10.43 12.27 3.94
N GLU A 159 10.41 12.97 5.10
CA GLU A 159 9.18 13.55 5.69
C GLU A 159 8.44 14.51 4.73
N CYS A 160 9.15 15.09 3.75
CA CYS A 160 8.55 15.96 2.72
C CYS A 160 7.57 15.24 1.78
N VAL A 161 7.61 13.92 1.74
CA VAL A 161 6.65 13.10 0.99
C VAL A 161 5.84 12.25 1.94
N ASP A 162 6.45 11.70 2.98
CA ASP A 162 5.77 10.83 3.93
C ASP A 162 4.61 11.53 4.64
N ASP A 163 4.80 12.78 5.09
CA ASP A 163 3.74 13.55 5.74
C ASP A 163 2.54 13.81 4.82
N LEU A 164 2.81 14.04 3.53
CA LEU A 164 1.75 14.20 2.54
C LEU A 164 0.92 12.91 2.44
N LEU A 165 1.58 11.74 2.44
CA LEU A 165 0.90 10.45 2.41
C LEU A 165 0.07 10.24 3.68
N GLU A 166 0.68 10.43 4.85
CA GLU A 166 0.04 10.21 6.15
C GLU A 166 -1.14 11.14 6.38
N PHE A 167 -1.00 12.42 6.00
CA PHE A 167 -2.08 13.38 6.05
C PHE A 167 -3.28 12.95 5.20
N HIS A 168 -3.06 12.59 3.92
CA HIS A 168 -4.16 12.20 3.04
C HIS A 168 -4.77 10.83 3.41
N LEU A 169 -3.97 9.88 3.92
CA LEU A 169 -4.48 8.63 4.50
C LEU A 169 -5.34 8.92 5.74
N GLY A 170 -4.93 9.88 6.57
CA GLY A 170 -5.73 10.39 7.68
C GLY A 170 -7.05 10.99 7.22
N LEU A 171 -7.03 11.83 6.18
CA LEU A 171 -8.25 12.38 5.58
C LEU A 171 -9.16 11.29 5.03
N ALA A 172 -8.62 10.30 4.30
CA ALA A 172 -9.43 9.20 3.78
C ALA A 172 -10.19 8.52 4.92
N ARG A 173 -9.51 8.27 6.04
CA ARG A 173 -10.07 7.57 7.19
C ARG A 173 -11.06 8.40 8.01
N PHE A 174 -10.78 9.67 8.26
CA PHE A 174 -11.52 10.46 9.26
C PHE A 174 -12.30 11.64 8.70
N ALA A 175 -11.99 12.07 7.47
CA ALA A 175 -12.68 13.17 6.78
C ALA A 175 -12.85 12.87 5.27
N PRO A 176 -13.49 11.74 4.90
CA PRO A 176 -13.59 11.31 3.50
C PRO A 176 -14.33 12.32 2.62
N GLU A 177 -15.30 13.05 3.18
CA GLU A 177 -16.02 14.11 2.46
C GLU A 177 -15.11 15.29 2.09
N LEU A 178 -14.22 15.69 3.01
CA LEU A 178 -13.24 16.74 2.74
C LEU A 178 -12.25 16.29 1.67
N LEU A 179 -11.75 15.05 1.77
CA LEU A 179 -10.86 14.46 0.78
C LEU A 179 -11.51 14.43 -0.61
N ALA A 180 -12.78 14.04 -0.69
CA ALA A 180 -13.54 14.02 -1.94
C ALA A 180 -13.76 15.42 -2.54
N ALA A 181 -13.64 16.49 -1.76
CA ALA A 181 -13.69 17.85 -2.27
C ALA A 181 -12.34 18.37 -2.79
N GLN A 182 -11.23 17.66 -2.54
CA GLN A 182 -9.89 18.15 -2.90
C GLN A 182 -9.52 17.88 -4.36
N PRO A 183 -8.87 18.83 -5.06
CA PRO A 183 -8.30 18.59 -6.38
C PRO A 183 -6.96 17.85 -6.26
N LEU A 184 -6.99 16.52 -6.33
CA LEU A 184 -5.82 15.67 -6.13
C LEU A 184 -4.94 15.43 -7.38
N GLY A 185 -5.07 16.24 -8.45
CA GLY A 185 -4.30 16.04 -9.69
C GLY A 185 -2.79 16.06 -9.48
N ALA A 186 -2.27 17.10 -8.83
CA ALA A 186 -0.84 17.21 -8.52
C ALA A 186 -0.38 16.18 -7.48
N VAL A 187 -1.24 15.86 -6.50
CA VAL A 187 -0.95 14.79 -5.54
C VAL A 187 -0.78 13.47 -6.27
N LEU A 188 -1.71 13.10 -7.14
CA LEU A 188 -1.64 11.86 -7.94
C LEU A 188 -0.40 11.80 -8.83
N ALA A 189 -0.06 12.90 -9.51
CA ALA A 189 1.16 12.98 -10.31
C ALA A 189 2.41 12.74 -9.44
N LEU A 190 2.46 13.32 -8.24
CA LEU A 190 3.54 13.07 -7.29
C LEU A 190 3.56 11.60 -6.87
N LEU A 191 2.43 11.00 -6.50
CA LEU A 191 2.33 9.58 -6.14
C LEU A 191 2.91 8.67 -7.23
N VAL A 192 2.50 8.88 -8.48
CA VAL A 192 3.04 8.13 -9.62
C VAL A 192 4.55 8.34 -9.72
N SER A 193 5.02 9.58 -9.59
CA SER A 193 6.45 9.90 -9.67
C SER A 193 7.30 9.18 -8.60
N GLN A 194 6.76 8.97 -7.40
CA GLN A 194 7.46 8.28 -6.31
C GLN A 194 7.65 6.78 -6.58
N LEU A 195 6.75 6.18 -7.37
CA LEU A 195 6.82 4.75 -7.71
C LEU A 195 7.68 4.45 -8.94
N ARG A 196 7.99 5.47 -9.74
CA ARG A 196 8.79 5.28 -10.97
C ARG A 196 10.18 4.73 -10.65
N PRO A 197 10.77 3.94 -11.56
CA PRO A 197 12.15 3.49 -11.42
C PRO A 197 13.14 4.66 -11.32
N PRO A 198 14.27 4.48 -10.61
CA PRO A 198 15.37 5.45 -10.64
C PRO A 198 15.81 5.81 -12.06
N GLY A 199 16.07 7.10 -12.30
CA GLY A 199 16.50 7.63 -13.60
C GLY A 199 15.38 8.04 -14.56
N GLU A 200 14.13 7.65 -14.28
CA GLU A 200 12.97 8.05 -15.09
C GLU A 200 12.29 9.35 -14.60
N HIS A 201 12.49 9.70 -13.33
CA HIS A 201 12.00 10.92 -12.69
C HIS A 201 13.07 11.41 -11.69
N PRO A 202 13.15 12.71 -11.36
CA PRO A 202 14.15 13.24 -10.41
C PRO A 202 13.93 12.83 -8.94
N LEU A 203 12.70 12.47 -8.55
CA LEU A 203 12.33 12.22 -7.15
C LEU A 203 11.72 10.82 -6.89
N PRO A 204 12.31 9.71 -7.34
CA PRO A 204 11.78 8.38 -7.05
C PRO A 204 12.13 8.01 -5.60
N ALA A 205 11.12 7.64 -4.81
CA ALA A 205 11.34 7.23 -3.44
C ALA A 205 12.14 5.92 -3.38
N ARG A 206 13.14 5.88 -2.50
CA ARG A 206 13.94 4.66 -2.23
C ARG A 206 13.27 3.74 -1.22
N SER A 207 12.67 4.33 -0.18
CA SER A 207 12.13 3.59 0.97
C SER A 207 10.99 2.66 0.52
N PRO A 208 11.10 1.33 0.74
CA PRO A 208 10.02 0.40 0.38
C PRO A 208 8.75 0.68 1.18
N HIS A 209 8.88 1.17 2.42
CA HIS A 209 7.74 1.55 3.26
C HIS A 209 7.00 2.78 2.71
N LEU A 210 7.73 3.82 2.31
CA LEU A 210 7.10 5.01 1.71
C LEU A 210 6.41 4.64 0.38
N ARG A 211 7.08 3.87 -0.48
CA ARG A 211 6.50 3.37 -1.73
C ARG A 211 5.24 2.52 -1.47
N ALA A 212 5.23 1.70 -0.42
CA ALA A 212 4.05 0.93 -0.03
C ALA A 212 2.89 1.83 0.42
N LYS A 213 3.16 2.86 1.25
CA LYS A 213 2.16 3.87 1.64
C LYS A 213 1.57 4.60 0.43
N VAL A 214 2.35 4.83 -0.64
CA VAL A 214 1.80 5.36 -1.90
C VAL A 214 0.75 4.43 -2.50
N GLY A 215 1.02 3.11 -2.52
CA GLY A 215 0.03 2.11 -2.93
C GLY A 215 -1.24 2.14 -2.08
N ASP A 216 -1.09 2.26 -0.76
CA ASP A 216 -2.22 2.38 0.16
C ASP A 216 -3.05 3.64 -0.09
N LEU A 217 -2.40 4.80 -0.31
CA LEU A 217 -3.11 6.04 -0.59
C LEU A 217 -3.83 6.00 -1.94
N LEU A 218 -3.22 5.40 -2.96
CA LEU A 218 -3.88 5.17 -4.25
C LEU A 218 -5.15 4.32 -4.07
N TYR A 219 -5.07 3.28 -3.25
CA TYR A 219 -6.21 2.42 -2.92
C TYR A 219 -7.29 3.17 -2.14
N GLU A 220 -6.93 3.91 -1.10
CA GLU A 220 -7.90 4.57 -0.25
C GLU A 220 -8.57 5.77 -0.91
N ALA A 221 -7.81 6.61 -1.63
CA ALA A 221 -8.30 7.88 -2.15
C ALA A 221 -8.86 7.81 -3.58
N PHE A 222 -8.43 6.83 -4.38
CA PHE A 222 -8.76 6.79 -5.81
C PHE A 222 -9.47 5.52 -6.28
N LEU A 223 -9.32 4.38 -5.60
CA LEU A 223 -10.06 3.18 -5.97
C LEU A 223 -11.55 3.32 -5.59
N PRO A 224 -12.49 3.00 -6.50
CA PRO A 224 -13.91 3.07 -6.17
C PRO A 224 -14.29 2.01 -5.12
N GLU A 225 -15.24 2.35 -4.25
CA GLU A 225 -15.72 1.45 -3.18
C GLU A 225 -16.31 0.14 -3.73
N GLU A 226 -16.87 0.16 -4.95
CA GLU A 226 -17.39 -1.04 -5.61
C GLU A 226 -16.27 -2.04 -5.97
N ALA A 227 -15.04 -1.56 -6.17
CA ALA A 227 -13.88 -2.41 -6.43
C ALA A 227 -13.23 -2.94 -5.14
N LYS A 228 -13.58 -2.37 -3.98
CA LYS A 228 -13.14 -2.85 -2.65
C LYS A 228 -14.00 -4.05 -2.19
N PRO A 229 -13.47 -4.93 -1.33
CA PRO A 229 -14.22 -6.08 -0.83
C PRO A 229 -15.37 -5.62 0.06
N GLU A 230 -16.48 -6.35 0.05
CA GLU A 230 -17.72 -5.95 0.75
C GLU A 230 -17.52 -5.67 2.25
N ALA A 231 -16.62 -6.40 2.90
CA ALA A 231 -16.28 -6.21 4.31
C ALA A 231 -15.60 -4.86 4.61
N GLU A 232 -14.96 -4.23 3.63
CA GLU A 232 -14.29 -2.93 3.75
C GLU A 232 -15.16 -1.77 3.27
N ARG A 233 -16.26 -2.06 2.56
CA ARG A 233 -17.13 -1.02 2.01
C ARG A 233 -17.82 -0.25 3.13
N GLU A 234 -17.62 1.05 3.14
CA GLU A 234 -18.36 1.94 4.03
C GLU A 234 -19.68 2.39 3.36
N PRO A 235 -20.86 2.09 3.95
CA PRO A 235 -22.17 2.35 3.31
C PRO A 235 -22.43 3.81 2.89
N HIS A 236 -21.71 4.75 3.50
CA HIS A 236 -21.85 6.19 3.25
C HIS A 236 -20.64 6.82 2.55
N ARG A 237 -19.55 6.06 2.37
CA ARG A 237 -18.40 6.53 1.61
C ARG A 237 -18.73 6.35 0.14
N ARG A 238 -18.95 7.46 -0.57
CA ARG A 238 -19.11 7.44 -2.03
C ARG A 238 -17.75 7.71 -2.66
N GLY A 239 -17.34 6.87 -3.60
CA GLY A 239 -16.15 7.13 -4.41
C GLY A 239 -16.25 8.50 -5.10
N ASN A 240 -15.15 9.25 -5.12
CA ASN A 240 -15.13 10.56 -5.77
C ASN A 240 -15.01 10.40 -7.28
N GLY A 241 -16.04 10.79 -8.03
CA GLY A 241 -16.02 10.80 -9.50
C GLY A 241 -14.84 11.58 -10.09
N ALA A 242 -14.40 12.67 -9.44
CA ALA A 242 -13.23 13.43 -9.88
C ALA A 242 -11.91 12.65 -9.72
N HIS A 243 -11.73 11.92 -8.61
CA HIS A 243 -10.54 11.08 -8.41
C HIS A 243 -10.53 9.89 -9.38
N LEU A 244 -11.69 9.29 -9.63
CA LEU A 244 -11.84 8.23 -10.63
C LEU A 244 -11.50 8.72 -12.04
N ALA A 245 -11.95 9.94 -12.39
CA ALA A 245 -11.61 10.57 -13.66
C ALA A 245 -10.10 10.82 -13.78
N LEU A 246 -9.42 11.18 -12.68
CA LEU A 246 -7.97 11.32 -12.66
C LEU A 246 -7.28 9.97 -12.94
N LEU A 247 -7.67 8.87 -12.28
CA LEU A 247 -7.10 7.55 -12.59
C LEU A 247 -7.30 7.17 -14.07
N ALA A 248 -8.46 7.47 -14.64
CA ALA A 248 -8.77 7.11 -16.01
C ALA A 248 -8.03 7.97 -17.06
N ALA A 249 -7.87 9.27 -16.80
CA ALA A 249 -7.48 10.24 -17.83
C ALA A 249 -6.12 10.92 -17.59
N HIS A 250 -5.60 10.94 -16.36
CA HIS A 250 -4.38 11.69 -16.04
C HIS A 250 -3.17 11.11 -16.80
N PRO A 251 -2.35 11.95 -17.48
CA PRO A 251 -1.23 11.49 -18.30
C PRO A 251 -0.25 10.59 -17.54
N GLU A 252 0.23 11.03 -16.37
CA GLU A 252 1.14 10.23 -15.54
C GLU A 252 0.57 8.85 -15.21
N CYS A 253 -0.74 8.75 -14.94
CA CYS A 253 -1.38 7.48 -14.64
C CYS A 253 -1.45 6.57 -15.86
N ARG A 254 -1.91 7.09 -16.99
CA ARG A 254 -2.04 6.35 -18.24
C ARG A 254 -0.70 5.88 -18.79
N GLU A 255 0.39 6.53 -18.41
CA GLU A 255 1.72 6.26 -18.92
C GLU A 255 2.56 5.39 -17.99
N HIS A 256 2.53 5.67 -16.69
CA HIS A 256 3.52 5.15 -15.75
C HIS A 256 2.95 4.33 -14.58
N LEU A 257 1.65 4.47 -14.26
CA LEU A 257 1.11 3.88 -13.03
C LEU A 257 1.09 2.34 -13.04
N ALA A 258 0.59 1.73 -14.12
CA ALA A 258 0.50 0.27 -14.21
C ALA A 258 1.86 -0.44 -14.07
N PRO A 259 2.93 -0.10 -14.84
CA PRO A 259 4.22 -0.75 -14.69
C PRO A 259 4.87 -0.43 -13.33
N ALA A 260 4.64 0.77 -12.78
CA ALA A 260 5.15 1.13 -11.46
C ALA A 260 4.50 0.30 -10.34
N LEU A 261 3.18 0.07 -10.39
CA LEU A 261 2.46 -0.78 -9.45
C LEU A 261 2.87 -2.26 -9.57
N LEU A 262 3.10 -2.77 -10.79
CA LEU A 262 3.60 -4.13 -10.98
C LEU A 262 4.99 -4.33 -10.38
N LEU A 263 5.88 -3.35 -10.49
CA LEU A 263 7.19 -3.40 -9.83
C LEU A 263 7.05 -3.28 -8.30
N LEU A 264 6.20 -2.35 -7.84
CA LEU A 264 5.92 -2.18 -6.43
C LEU A 264 5.40 -3.47 -5.79
N TYR A 265 4.59 -4.25 -6.50
CA TYR A 265 4.09 -5.55 -6.03
C TYR A 265 5.22 -6.51 -5.61
N GLY A 266 6.37 -6.44 -6.28
CA GLY A 266 7.58 -7.17 -5.89
C GLY A 266 8.39 -6.48 -4.79
N ASP A 267 8.52 -5.15 -4.86
CA ASP A 267 9.35 -4.34 -3.94
C ASP A 267 8.84 -4.38 -2.48
N VAL A 268 7.54 -4.54 -2.26
CA VAL A 268 6.94 -4.57 -0.91
C VAL A 268 7.33 -5.81 -0.08
N GLU A 269 8.12 -6.74 -0.63
CA GLU A 269 8.69 -7.85 0.15
C GLU A 269 9.50 -7.36 1.36
N HIS A 270 10.05 -6.15 1.28
CA HIS A 270 10.90 -5.56 2.32
C HIS A 270 10.13 -4.84 3.44
N THR A 271 8.79 -4.80 3.43
CA THR A 271 8.00 -4.06 4.44
C THR A 271 7.59 -4.89 5.67
N GLY A 272 7.98 -6.17 5.74
CA GLY A 272 7.65 -7.08 6.85
C GLY A 272 6.46 -7.98 6.55
N PHE A 273 6.40 -9.14 7.22
CA PHE A 273 5.54 -10.26 6.82
C PHE A 273 4.03 -9.97 6.85
N TYR A 274 3.53 -9.29 7.88
CA TYR A 274 2.10 -8.99 8.01
C TYR A 274 1.66 -7.79 7.18
N GLU A 275 2.52 -6.78 7.07
CA GLU A 275 2.23 -5.54 6.33
C GLU A 275 2.26 -5.77 4.82
N LYS A 276 3.19 -6.61 4.33
CA LYS A 276 3.32 -6.88 2.89
C LYS A 276 2.05 -7.44 2.25
N LEU A 277 1.29 -8.27 2.98
CA LEU A 277 0.05 -8.87 2.45
C LEU A 277 -1.01 -7.80 2.18
N GLY A 278 -1.16 -6.83 3.09
CA GLY A 278 -2.07 -5.71 2.93
C GLY A 278 -1.70 -4.82 1.75
N HIS A 279 -0.42 -4.44 1.65
CA HIS A 279 0.05 -3.63 0.52
C HIS A 279 -0.13 -4.34 -0.82
N ARG A 280 0.21 -5.63 -0.91
CA ARG A 280 0.01 -6.42 -2.13
C ARG A 280 -1.45 -6.52 -2.51
N TYR A 281 -2.35 -6.67 -1.53
CA TYR A 281 -3.78 -6.67 -1.77
C TYR A 281 -4.24 -5.34 -2.39
N HIS A 282 -3.87 -4.20 -1.79
CA HIS A 282 -4.18 -2.87 -2.33
C HIS A 282 -3.67 -2.69 -3.76
N ILE A 283 -2.42 -3.09 -4.02
CA ILE A 283 -1.81 -3.03 -5.35
C ILE A 283 -2.56 -3.92 -6.35
N ALA A 284 -2.91 -5.15 -5.98
CA ALA A 284 -3.62 -6.08 -6.85
C ALA A 284 -5.02 -5.55 -7.22
N ALA A 285 -5.75 -5.00 -6.25
CA ALA A 285 -7.05 -4.37 -6.48
C ALA A 285 -6.96 -3.17 -7.43
N LEU A 286 -5.95 -2.31 -7.25
CA LEU A 286 -5.65 -1.21 -8.17
C LEU A 286 -5.35 -1.71 -9.58
N LEU A 287 -4.45 -2.68 -9.73
CA LEU A 287 -4.08 -3.23 -11.04
C LEU A 287 -5.27 -3.85 -11.76
N LYS A 288 -6.12 -4.60 -11.05
CA LYS A 288 -7.36 -5.17 -11.58
C LYS A 288 -8.32 -4.09 -12.09
N TYR A 289 -8.49 -3.01 -11.32
CA TYR A 289 -9.33 -1.89 -11.74
C TYR A 289 -8.75 -1.16 -12.96
N LEU A 290 -7.46 -0.84 -12.95
CA LEU A 290 -6.77 -0.21 -14.08
C LEU A 290 -6.84 -1.08 -15.35
N TRP A 291 -6.73 -2.40 -15.20
CA TRP A 291 -6.90 -3.34 -16.31
C TRP A 291 -8.32 -3.28 -16.91
N ALA A 292 -9.35 -3.19 -16.06
CA ALA A 292 -10.74 -3.09 -16.45
C ALA A 292 -11.09 -1.77 -17.17
N LEU A 293 -10.35 -0.68 -16.90
CA LEU A 293 -10.44 0.57 -17.67
C LEU A 293 -10.01 0.41 -19.15
N GLY A 294 -9.40 -0.72 -19.50
CA GLY A 294 -9.23 -1.16 -20.89
C GLY A 294 -8.24 -0.29 -21.68
N PRO A 295 -8.62 0.25 -22.86
CA PRO A 295 -7.68 0.93 -23.76
C PRO A 295 -6.92 2.11 -23.15
N ALA A 296 -7.46 2.73 -22.09
CA ALA A 296 -6.81 3.84 -21.42
C ALA A 296 -5.48 3.45 -20.75
N HIS A 297 -5.38 2.21 -20.27
CA HIS A 297 -4.27 1.72 -19.44
C HIS A 297 -3.52 0.51 -20.02
N ARG A 298 -4.15 -0.32 -20.86
CA ARG A 298 -3.50 -1.50 -21.47
C ARG A 298 -2.14 -1.21 -22.12
N PRO A 299 -1.93 -0.10 -22.86
CA PRO A 299 -0.61 0.25 -23.38
C PRO A 299 0.45 0.45 -22.28
N SER A 300 0.07 1.00 -21.12
CA SER A 300 0.96 1.18 -19.98
C SER A 300 1.42 -0.16 -19.40
N PHE A 301 0.50 -1.11 -19.23
CA PHE A 301 0.82 -2.46 -18.75
C PHE A 301 1.89 -3.12 -19.61
N ARG A 302 1.82 -2.98 -20.93
CA ARG A 302 2.80 -3.54 -21.87
C ARG A 302 4.21 -2.94 -21.71
N ARG A 303 4.34 -1.74 -21.16
CA ARG A 303 5.65 -1.11 -20.92
C ARG A 303 6.52 -1.91 -19.94
N ILE A 304 5.94 -2.73 -19.06
CA ILE A 304 6.75 -3.60 -18.19
C ILE A 304 7.53 -4.64 -19.01
N ALA A 305 6.97 -5.09 -20.14
CA ALA A 305 7.62 -6.04 -21.05
C ALA A 305 8.78 -5.41 -21.84
N ALA A 306 8.92 -4.08 -21.83
CA ALA A 306 10.00 -3.39 -22.55
C ALA A 306 11.38 -3.57 -21.88
N SER A 307 11.42 -3.97 -20.60
CA SER A 307 12.66 -4.22 -19.87
C SER A 307 12.66 -5.63 -19.29
N ALA A 308 13.52 -6.48 -19.84
CA ALA A 308 13.64 -7.88 -19.41
C ALA A 308 14.00 -7.98 -17.91
N ASP A 309 14.99 -7.23 -17.43
CA ASP A 309 15.39 -7.23 -16.01
C ASP A 309 14.22 -6.86 -15.08
N ARG A 310 13.50 -5.78 -15.38
CA ARG A 310 12.34 -5.34 -14.59
C ARG A 310 11.22 -6.36 -14.61
N PHE A 311 10.94 -6.94 -15.78
CA PHE A 311 9.93 -7.98 -15.92
C PHE A 311 10.30 -9.23 -15.12
N VAL A 312 11.56 -9.67 -15.19
CA VAL A 312 12.06 -10.84 -14.46
C VAL A 312 11.95 -10.64 -12.95
N ARG A 313 12.29 -9.44 -12.45
CA ARG A 313 12.11 -9.09 -11.02
C ARG A 313 10.64 -9.18 -10.61
N PHE A 314 9.75 -8.56 -11.38
CA PHE A 314 8.29 -8.64 -11.15
C PHE A 314 7.79 -10.09 -11.14
N ALA A 315 8.10 -10.86 -12.19
CA ALA A 315 7.66 -12.23 -12.36
C ALA A 315 8.16 -13.13 -11.20
N ASN A 316 9.40 -12.93 -10.77
CA ASN A 316 9.98 -13.65 -9.64
C ASN A 316 9.28 -13.30 -8.33
N GLY A 317 9.03 -12.03 -8.05
CA GLY A 317 8.28 -11.59 -6.86
C GLY A 317 6.87 -12.16 -6.82
N LEU A 318 6.19 -12.19 -7.97
CA LEU A 318 4.87 -12.78 -8.14
C LEU A 318 4.88 -14.30 -7.87
N MET A 319 5.81 -15.03 -8.48
CA MET A 319 5.88 -16.50 -8.34
C MET A 319 6.26 -16.91 -6.92
N ASN A 320 7.24 -16.23 -6.32
CA ASN A 320 7.69 -16.51 -4.95
C ASN A 320 6.54 -16.31 -3.95
N GLU A 321 5.79 -15.22 -4.08
CA GLU A 321 4.64 -14.96 -3.21
C GLU A 321 3.54 -15.99 -3.40
N THR A 322 3.20 -16.31 -4.65
CA THR A 322 2.17 -17.32 -4.94
C THR A 322 2.52 -18.66 -4.29
N ASN A 323 3.77 -19.09 -4.41
CA ASN A 323 4.24 -20.32 -3.78
C ASN A 323 4.16 -20.25 -2.24
N ALA A 324 4.54 -19.11 -1.64
CA ALA A 324 4.49 -18.92 -0.18
C ALA A 324 3.05 -18.95 0.35
N LEU A 325 2.13 -18.24 -0.32
CA LEU A 325 0.70 -18.23 0.04
C LEU A 325 0.10 -19.62 -0.07
N VAL A 326 0.33 -20.32 -1.18
CA VAL A 326 -0.20 -21.67 -1.38
C VAL A 326 0.39 -22.64 -0.37
N ALA A 327 1.69 -22.59 -0.08
CA ALA A 327 2.30 -23.43 0.95
C ALA A 327 1.65 -23.21 2.32
N SER A 328 1.48 -21.95 2.74
CA SER A 328 0.83 -21.60 4.01
C SER A 328 -0.62 -22.11 4.09
N VAL A 329 -1.40 -21.93 3.02
CA VAL A 329 -2.77 -22.42 2.95
C VAL A 329 -2.83 -23.95 3.00
N MET A 330 -1.93 -24.63 2.29
CA MET A 330 -1.88 -26.10 2.25
C MET A 330 -1.42 -26.71 3.58
N GLU A 331 -0.65 -25.98 4.38
CA GLU A 331 -0.27 -26.36 5.74
C GLU A 331 -1.45 -26.18 6.72
N LYS A 332 -2.15 -25.04 6.64
CA LYS A 332 -3.16 -24.64 7.62
C LYS A 332 -4.57 -25.19 7.37
N LEU A 333 -4.98 -25.44 6.13
CA LEU A 333 -6.30 -26.02 5.84
C LEU A 333 -6.52 -27.40 6.50
N PRO A 334 -5.54 -28.33 6.47
CA PRO A 334 -5.65 -29.59 7.22
C PRO A 334 -5.78 -29.38 8.73
N GLU A 335 -5.08 -28.39 9.31
CA GLU A 335 -5.16 -28.05 10.74
C GLU A 335 -6.58 -27.59 11.11
N ILE A 336 -7.16 -26.67 10.31
CA ILE A 336 -8.55 -26.22 10.46
C ILE A 336 -9.50 -27.41 10.41
N ARG A 337 -9.36 -28.28 9.40
CA ARG A 337 -10.20 -29.46 9.25
C ARG A 337 -10.11 -30.39 10.46
N GLN A 338 -8.91 -30.67 10.95
CA GLN A 338 -8.71 -31.54 12.11
C GLN A 338 -9.34 -30.94 13.37
N ALA A 339 -9.18 -29.65 13.61
CA ALA A 339 -9.82 -28.95 14.72
C ALA A 339 -11.35 -29.00 14.60
N GLN A 340 -11.92 -28.71 13.42
CA GLN A 340 -13.36 -28.80 13.15
C GLN A 340 -13.92 -30.22 13.38
N LEU A 341 -13.20 -31.27 12.93
CA LEU A 341 -13.59 -32.65 13.16
C LEU A 341 -13.55 -33.02 14.65
N ARG A 342 -12.52 -32.60 15.38
CA ARG A 342 -12.37 -32.84 16.81
C ARG A 342 -13.50 -32.18 17.61
N MET A 343 -13.88 -30.96 17.22
CA MET A 343 -15.00 -30.23 17.83
C MET A 343 -16.37 -30.87 17.54
N LYS A 344 -16.53 -31.53 16.37
CA LYS A 344 -17.76 -32.27 16.03
C LYS A 344 -17.85 -33.63 16.73
N ASN A 345 -16.74 -34.23 17.12
CA ASN A 345 -16.72 -35.50 17.83
C ASN A 345 -17.13 -35.30 19.30
N VAL A 346 -18.45 -35.35 19.56
CA VAL A 346 -19.04 -35.06 20.88
C VAL A 346 -18.39 -35.88 22.01
N VAL A 347 -18.08 -37.15 21.77
CA VAL A 347 -17.49 -38.04 22.80
C VAL A 347 -16.08 -37.59 23.15
N GLU A 348 -15.23 -37.36 22.15
CA GLU A 348 -13.85 -36.89 22.36
C GLU A 348 -13.84 -35.47 22.93
N TRP A 349 -14.70 -34.59 22.42
CA TRP A 349 -14.78 -33.19 22.82
C TRP A 349 -15.22 -33.00 24.27
N LEU A 350 -16.21 -33.77 24.74
CA LEU A 350 -16.65 -33.74 26.14
C LEU A 350 -15.60 -34.29 27.10
N GLY A 351 -14.72 -35.19 26.63
CA GLY A 351 -13.61 -35.74 27.40
C GLY A 351 -12.44 -34.77 27.62
N LEU A 352 -12.38 -33.66 26.88
CA LEU A 352 -11.33 -32.65 27.03
C LEU A 352 -11.59 -31.71 28.20
N THR A 353 -10.51 -31.26 28.84
CA THR A 353 -10.52 -30.19 29.84
C THR A 353 -10.89 -28.85 29.20
N ASP A 354 -11.35 -27.88 30.00
CA ASP A 354 -11.69 -26.56 29.49
C ASP A 354 -10.48 -25.82 28.90
N GLN A 355 -9.29 -26.07 29.44
CA GLN A 355 -8.03 -25.53 28.89
C GLN A 355 -7.74 -26.10 27.50
N GLU A 356 -7.85 -27.42 27.30
CA GLU A 356 -7.63 -28.05 25.99
C GLU A 356 -8.67 -27.59 24.95
N LYS A 357 -9.93 -27.42 25.36
CA LYS A 357 -10.98 -26.87 24.50
C LYS A 357 -10.65 -25.44 24.06
N GLN A 358 -10.13 -24.62 24.98
CA GLN A 358 -9.72 -23.26 24.68
C GLN A 358 -8.53 -23.23 23.72
N GLU A 359 -7.50 -24.06 23.94
CA GLU A 359 -6.34 -24.17 23.05
C GLU A 359 -6.74 -24.60 21.63
N VAL A 360 -7.69 -25.53 21.48
CA VAL A 360 -8.18 -25.92 20.14
C VAL A 360 -8.91 -24.77 19.46
N ARG A 361 -9.71 -23.98 20.18
CA ARG A 361 -10.42 -22.82 19.62
C ARG A 361 -9.45 -21.72 19.20
N GLU A 362 -8.47 -21.39 20.04
CA GLU A 362 -7.47 -20.35 19.73
C GLU A 362 -6.65 -20.74 18.49
N ARG A 363 -6.19 -22.00 18.42
CA ARG A 363 -5.47 -22.50 17.22
C ARG A 363 -6.34 -22.49 15.98
N LEU A 364 -7.62 -22.84 16.10
CA LEU A 364 -8.56 -22.78 14.99
C LEU A 364 -8.74 -21.34 14.50
N GLU A 365 -8.99 -20.39 15.39
CA GLU A 365 -9.15 -18.97 15.06
C GLU A 365 -7.88 -18.39 14.42
N ASP A 366 -6.70 -18.76 14.91
CA ASP A 366 -5.41 -18.37 14.33
C ASP A 366 -5.24 -18.93 12.91
N ALA A 367 -5.52 -20.22 12.73
CA ALA A 367 -5.42 -20.88 11.43
C ALA A 367 -6.43 -20.31 10.43
N GLU A 368 -7.68 -20.10 10.85
CA GLU A 368 -8.73 -19.51 10.01
C GLU A 368 -8.37 -18.09 9.59
N ARG A 369 -7.88 -17.23 10.51
CA ARG A 369 -7.41 -15.88 10.17
C ARG A 369 -6.26 -15.91 9.16
N SER A 370 -5.28 -16.77 9.37
CA SER A 370 -4.12 -16.92 8.48
C SER A 370 -4.50 -17.42 7.09
N VAL A 371 -5.39 -18.41 7.00
CA VAL A 371 -5.88 -18.93 5.72
C VAL A 371 -6.73 -17.89 4.99
N THR A 372 -7.61 -17.20 5.71
CA THR A 372 -8.50 -16.19 5.12
C THR A 372 -7.72 -15.06 4.45
N SER A 373 -6.69 -14.53 5.12
CA SER A 373 -5.83 -13.48 4.56
C SER A 373 -4.96 -13.98 3.40
N SER A 374 -4.40 -15.18 3.55
CA SER A 374 -3.55 -15.77 2.51
C SER A 374 -4.34 -16.09 1.23
N LEU A 375 -5.55 -16.62 1.36
CA LEU A 375 -6.42 -16.91 0.22
C LEU A 375 -7.00 -15.66 -0.43
N LEU A 376 -7.28 -14.61 0.34
CA LEU A 376 -7.68 -13.31 -0.22
C LEU A 376 -6.64 -12.83 -1.24
N LEU A 377 -5.36 -12.79 -0.83
CA LEU A 377 -4.29 -12.35 -1.72
C LEU A 377 -3.98 -13.38 -2.82
N CYS A 378 -4.02 -14.68 -2.51
CA CYS A 378 -3.76 -15.73 -3.49
C CYS A 378 -4.75 -15.67 -4.66
N ASN A 379 -6.05 -15.50 -4.37
CA ASN A 379 -7.07 -15.36 -5.40
C ASN A 379 -6.83 -14.13 -6.29
N GLU A 380 -6.53 -12.96 -5.71
CA GLU A 380 -6.22 -11.76 -6.49
C GLU A 380 -4.92 -11.90 -7.30
N THR A 381 -3.92 -12.60 -6.77
CA THR A 381 -2.67 -12.88 -7.48
C THR A 381 -2.90 -13.80 -8.68
N LEU A 382 -3.64 -14.90 -8.51
CA LEU A 382 -3.98 -15.80 -9.61
C LEU A 382 -4.80 -15.10 -10.69
N HIS A 383 -5.75 -14.26 -10.28
CA HIS A 383 -6.52 -13.44 -11.19
C HIS A 383 -5.65 -12.45 -11.98
N MET A 384 -4.68 -11.83 -11.31
CA MET A 384 -3.68 -10.98 -11.95
C MET A 384 -2.86 -11.73 -13.00
N VAL A 385 -2.36 -12.93 -12.67
CA VAL A 385 -1.62 -13.75 -13.63
C VAL A 385 -2.48 -14.06 -14.86
N ARG A 386 -3.75 -14.44 -14.67
CA ARG A 386 -4.65 -14.75 -15.79
C ARG A 386 -4.81 -13.57 -16.75
N TYR A 387 -5.16 -12.39 -16.24
CA TYR A 387 -5.43 -11.28 -17.15
C TYR A 387 -4.14 -10.74 -17.79
N LEU A 388 -3.02 -10.71 -17.07
CA LEU A 388 -1.74 -10.29 -17.64
C LEU A 388 -1.28 -11.25 -18.76
N THR A 389 -1.44 -12.55 -18.56
CA THR A 389 -1.07 -13.56 -19.57
C THR A 389 -2.05 -13.64 -20.75
N SER A 390 -3.24 -13.02 -20.65
CA SER A 390 -4.19 -12.92 -21.76
C SER A 390 -3.76 -11.90 -22.83
N ASP A 391 -2.81 -11.01 -22.53
CA ASP A 391 -2.21 -10.09 -23.50
C ASP A 391 -0.85 -10.63 -23.95
N GLY A 392 -0.71 -10.89 -25.25
CA GLY A 392 0.48 -11.53 -25.83
C GLY A 392 1.79 -10.77 -25.61
N GLU A 393 1.75 -9.43 -25.53
CA GLU A 393 2.96 -8.63 -25.29
C GLU A 393 3.48 -8.80 -23.86
N ILE A 394 2.58 -8.97 -22.89
CA ILE A 394 2.91 -9.19 -21.48
C ILE A 394 3.20 -10.67 -21.22
N GLN A 395 2.53 -11.57 -21.92
CA GLN A 395 2.77 -13.00 -21.84
C GLN A 395 4.18 -13.37 -22.31
N ARG A 396 4.62 -12.82 -23.45
CA ARG A 396 5.84 -13.26 -24.13
C ARG A 396 7.08 -13.28 -23.25
N PRO A 397 7.37 -12.27 -22.40
CA PRO A 397 8.50 -12.34 -21.48
C PRO A 397 8.44 -13.48 -20.46
N PHE A 398 7.26 -13.98 -20.05
CA PHE A 398 7.18 -15.17 -19.19
C PHE A 398 7.68 -16.45 -19.87
N LEU A 399 7.80 -16.45 -21.21
CA LEU A 399 8.36 -17.57 -21.99
C LEU A 399 9.90 -17.56 -22.06
N LEU A 400 10.56 -16.57 -21.46
CA LEU A 400 12.02 -16.55 -21.38
C LEU A 400 12.55 -17.81 -20.68
N PRO A 401 13.72 -18.35 -21.08
CA PRO A 401 14.25 -19.61 -20.56
C PRO A 401 14.38 -19.66 -19.03
N GLU A 402 14.63 -18.51 -18.39
CA GLU A 402 14.77 -18.38 -16.94
C GLU A 402 13.43 -18.26 -16.18
N LEU A 403 12.35 -17.85 -16.86
CA LEU A 403 11.03 -17.68 -16.26
C LEU A 403 10.09 -18.84 -16.54
N LEU A 404 10.12 -19.40 -17.76
CA LEU A 404 9.19 -20.44 -18.19
C LEU A 404 9.16 -21.66 -17.26
N PRO A 405 10.31 -22.27 -16.88
CA PRO A 405 10.29 -23.41 -15.96
C PRO A 405 9.73 -23.05 -14.59
N ARG A 406 10.00 -21.84 -14.10
CA ARG A 406 9.51 -21.37 -12.79
C ARG A 406 8.00 -21.14 -12.82
N MET A 407 7.49 -20.53 -13.89
CA MET A 407 6.07 -20.28 -14.09
C MET A 407 5.31 -21.60 -14.21
N ALA A 408 5.82 -22.54 -15.02
CA ALA A 408 5.24 -23.87 -15.16
C ALA A 408 5.20 -24.61 -13.82
N ASN A 409 6.31 -24.61 -13.07
CA ASN A 409 6.36 -25.25 -11.75
C ASN A 409 5.39 -24.62 -10.74
N MET A 410 5.25 -23.29 -10.74
CA MET A 410 4.30 -22.59 -9.87
C MET A 410 2.87 -23.00 -10.22
N LEU A 411 2.44 -22.86 -11.49
CA LEU A 411 1.09 -23.20 -11.92
C LEU A 411 0.75 -24.68 -11.70
N MET A 412 1.67 -25.58 -12.05
CA MET A 412 1.49 -27.02 -11.85
C MET A 412 1.48 -27.40 -10.36
N GLY A 413 2.27 -26.71 -9.54
CA GLY A 413 2.27 -26.85 -8.09
C GLY A 413 0.89 -26.55 -7.51
N VAL A 414 0.33 -25.36 -7.81
CA VAL A 414 -1.00 -24.99 -7.34
C VAL A 414 -2.07 -25.96 -7.86
N LEU A 415 -2.01 -26.33 -9.14
CA LEU A 415 -2.95 -27.28 -9.73
C LEU A 415 -2.90 -28.64 -9.01
N HIS A 416 -1.70 -29.19 -8.79
CA HIS A 416 -1.52 -30.48 -8.11
C HIS A 416 -2.10 -30.46 -6.68
N HIS A 417 -1.94 -29.35 -5.97
CA HIS A 417 -2.53 -29.17 -4.64
C HIS A 417 -4.07 -29.15 -4.67
N LEU A 418 -4.68 -28.54 -5.69
CA LEU A 418 -6.14 -28.41 -5.80
C LEU A 418 -6.83 -29.70 -6.30
N VAL A 419 -6.22 -30.44 -7.24
CA VAL A 419 -6.87 -31.62 -7.87
C VAL A 419 -6.36 -32.97 -7.38
N GLY A 420 -5.23 -33.01 -6.67
CA GLY A 420 -4.61 -34.25 -6.22
C GLY A 420 -5.34 -34.95 -5.06
N ALA A 421 -4.84 -36.11 -4.64
CA ALA A 421 -5.36 -36.86 -3.49
C ALA A 421 -5.43 -36.02 -2.18
N LYS A 422 -4.61 -34.97 -2.10
CA LYS A 422 -4.64 -33.99 -1.01
C LYS A 422 -5.92 -33.14 -0.97
N GLY A 423 -6.63 -32.97 -2.09
CA GLY A 423 -7.86 -32.17 -2.18
C GLY A 423 -8.99 -32.65 -1.26
N LEU A 424 -9.07 -33.96 -0.97
CA LEU A 424 -10.01 -34.51 0.02
C LEU A 424 -9.70 -34.02 1.45
N GLY A 425 -8.42 -33.82 1.76
CA GLY A 425 -7.94 -33.28 3.03
C GLY A 425 -8.17 -31.78 3.21
N LEU A 426 -8.50 -31.06 2.13
CA LEU A 426 -8.77 -29.61 2.14
C LEU A 426 -10.24 -29.25 2.36
N LYS A 427 -11.13 -30.25 2.45
CA LYS A 427 -12.55 -30.00 2.70
C LYS A 427 -12.75 -29.58 4.16
N VAL A 428 -12.95 -28.28 4.34
CA VAL A 428 -13.29 -27.59 5.59
C VAL A 428 -14.76 -27.16 5.57
N ASP A 429 -15.31 -26.89 6.75
CA ASP A 429 -16.62 -26.26 6.85
C ASP A 429 -16.55 -24.79 6.40
N ASN A 430 -17.63 -24.30 5.79
CA ASN A 430 -17.79 -22.92 5.32
C ASN A 430 -16.55 -22.34 4.58
N PRO A 431 -16.09 -22.98 3.49
CA PRO A 431 -14.87 -22.58 2.78
C PRO A 431 -14.96 -21.14 2.22
N GLU A 432 -16.17 -20.66 1.94
CA GLU A 432 -16.40 -19.29 1.42
C GLU A 432 -16.00 -18.22 2.43
N ALA A 433 -16.23 -18.44 3.73
CA ALA A 433 -15.80 -17.52 4.78
C ALA A 433 -14.27 -17.41 4.89
N LEU A 434 -13.55 -18.42 4.41
CA LEU A 434 -12.09 -18.45 4.35
C LEU A 434 -11.54 -17.93 3.01
N ASN A 435 -12.38 -17.37 2.14
CA ASN A 435 -12.04 -17.05 0.74
C ASN A 435 -11.57 -18.27 -0.08
N PHE A 436 -11.88 -19.49 0.35
CA PHE A 436 -11.45 -20.71 -0.34
C PHE A 436 -12.41 -21.08 -1.46
N ARG A 437 -12.04 -20.69 -2.69
CA ARG A 437 -12.83 -20.93 -3.91
C ARG A 437 -12.07 -21.81 -4.91
N PRO A 438 -11.87 -23.11 -4.61
CA PRO A 438 -11.01 -23.98 -5.41
C PRO A 438 -11.44 -24.10 -6.87
N LYS A 439 -12.74 -24.00 -7.17
CA LYS A 439 -13.25 -24.02 -8.54
C LYS A 439 -12.83 -22.78 -9.33
N ASP A 440 -12.93 -21.60 -8.72
CA ASP A 440 -12.52 -20.34 -9.35
C ASP A 440 -11.01 -20.34 -9.54
N MET A 441 -10.24 -20.75 -8.52
CA MET A 441 -8.79 -20.89 -8.63
C MET A 441 -8.38 -21.83 -9.78
N LEU A 442 -9.06 -22.98 -9.93
CA LEU A 442 -8.83 -23.90 -11.05
C LEU A 442 -9.15 -23.26 -12.41
N LEU A 443 -10.23 -22.47 -12.50
CA LEU A 443 -10.56 -21.75 -13.72
C LEU A 443 -9.49 -20.72 -14.07
N GLU A 444 -8.99 -19.96 -13.09
CA GLU A 444 -7.91 -18.99 -13.27
C GLU A 444 -6.62 -19.66 -13.78
N LEU A 445 -6.24 -20.79 -13.16
CA LEU A 445 -5.05 -21.57 -13.53
C LEU A 445 -5.17 -22.18 -14.92
N THR A 446 -6.30 -22.85 -15.22
CA THR A 446 -6.49 -23.50 -16.52
C THR A 446 -6.56 -22.47 -17.64
N ALA A 447 -7.21 -21.33 -17.44
CA ALA A 447 -7.22 -20.24 -18.41
C ALA A 447 -5.80 -19.69 -18.66
N THR A 448 -5.00 -19.53 -17.60
CA THR A 448 -3.59 -19.11 -17.70
C THR A 448 -2.76 -20.12 -18.51
N CYS A 449 -2.91 -21.42 -18.23
CA CYS A 449 -2.21 -22.47 -18.99
C CYS A 449 -2.62 -22.48 -20.47
N VAL A 450 -3.91 -22.29 -20.76
CA VAL A 450 -4.42 -22.19 -22.14
C VAL A 450 -3.84 -20.96 -22.85
N ALA A 451 -3.73 -19.83 -22.17
CA ALA A 451 -3.09 -18.64 -22.74
C ALA A 451 -1.67 -18.97 -23.21
N PHE A 452 -0.87 -19.62 -22.36
CA PHE A 452 0.49 -20.05 -22.72
C PHE A 452 0.55 -21.06 -23.88
N ALA A 453 -0.43 -21.96 -23.97
CA ALA A 453 -0.53 -22.91 -25.07
C ALA A 453 -0.91 -22.25 -26.41
N GLY A 454 -1.78 -21.23 -26.37
CA GLY A 454 -2.23 -20.50 -27.56
C GLY A 454 -1.21 -19.50 -28.12
N GLY A 455 -0.25 -19.05 -27.32
CA GLY A 455 0.80 -18.11 -27.73
C GLY A 455 1.97 -18.74 -28.52
N GLY A 456 2.03 -20.07 -28.62
CA GLY A 456 3.11 -20.81 -29.29
C GLY A 456 2.93 -21.02 -30.81
N GLY A 457 1.93 -20.39 -31.43
CA GLY A 457 1.69 -20.46 -32.88
C GLY A 457 2.25 -19.24 -33.62
N GLY A 458 3.56 -19.17 -33.79
CA GLY A 458 4.25 -18.13 -34.56
C GLY A 458 5.67 -18.54 -34.91
#